data_AF-A0A2P8WE93-F1
#
_entry.id   AF-A0A2P8WE93-F1
#
_cell.length_a   1.000
_cell.length_b   1.000
_cell.length_c   1.000
_cell.angle_alpha   90.00
_cell.angle_beta   90.00
_cell.angle_gamma   90.00
#
_symmetry.space_group_name_H-M   'P 1'
#
loop_
_entity.id
_entity.type
_entity.pdbx_description
1 polymer ?
#
loop_
_entity_poly.entity_id
_entity_poly.type
_entity_poly.pdbx_seq_one_letter_code
_entity_poly.pdbx_strand_id
1 'polypeptide(L)'
;MWRDFQNLMQTLKHYRVMSPDRAIRGQVNELLKARPLLTVEEWRRRCWSPPTVSEPISPALTRFLYRQLGEYSGLRIGCTRPSDRLLEDLHFPLVCWFDWGLVLREDVNAAFGIDITDSFDERNYVTLADLVIYLDDQIKAHRPPSA
;
A
#
# COMPACT_ATOMS: atom_id res chain seq x y z
N MET A 1 -22.55 -6.74 11.88
CA MET A 1 -21.40 -6.05 11.27
C MET A 1 -20.19 -5.93 12.19
N TRP A 2 -20.24 -5.30 13.38
CA TRP A 2 -19.06 -5.24 14.27
C TRP A 2 -18.68 -6.60 14.90
N ARG A 3 -19.66 -7.47 15.15
CA ARG A 3 -19.44 -8.82 15.71
C ARG A 3 -18.87 -9.82 14.68
N ASP A 4 -19.15 -9.61 13.40
CA ASP A 4 -18.64 -10.46 12.31
C ASP A 4 -17.15 -10.17 12.03
N PHE A 5 -16.72 -8.91 12.20
CA PHE A 5 -15.32 -8.48 12.16
C PHE A 5 -14.49 -9.06 13.32
N GLN A 6 -15.07 -9.14 14.52
CA GLN A 6 -14.42 -9.73 15.68
C GLN A 6 -14.25 -11.25 15.56
N ASN A 7 -15.21 -11.93 14.93
CA ASN A 7 -15.10 -13.36 14.64
C ASN A 7 -14.07 -13.65 13.55
N LEU A 8 -13.93 -12.81 12.52
CA LEU A 8 -12.88 -12.94 11.50
C LEU A 8 -11.48 -12.76 12.10
N MET A 9 -11.31 -11.75 12.96
CA MET A 9 -10.08 -11.49 13.72
C MET A 9 -9.70 -12.62 14.68
N GLN A 10 -10.68 -13.35 15.22
CA GLN A 10 -10.41 -14.55 16.03
C GLN A 10 -10.13 -15.79 15.19
N THR A 11 -10.60 -15.85 13.94
CA THR A 11 -10.32 -16.96 13.01
C THR A 11 -8.91 -16.80 12.39
N LEU A 12 -8.42 -15.56 12.22
CA LEU A 12 -7.05 -15.21 11.85
C LEU A 12 -5.98 -15.63 12.88
N LYS A 13 -6.38 -15.87 14.15
CA LYS A 13 -5.49 -16.43 15.19
C LYS A 13 -5.06 -17.87 14.91
N HIS A 14 -5.69 -18.58 13.96
CA HIS A 14 -5.27 -19.90 13.47
C HIS A 14 -4.43 -19.79 12.18
N TYR A 15 -3.24 -19.21 12.31
CA TYR A 15 -2.04 -19.45 11.50
C TYR A 15 -2.03 -20.72 10.62
N ARG A 16 -2.32 -20.59 9.32
CA ARG A 16 -1.89 -21.57 8.30
C ARG A 16 -2.13 -20.94 6.94
N VAL A 17 -1.16 -20.39 6.23
CA VAL A 17 0.24 -20.81 6.04
C VAL A 17 1.06 -19.52 5.92
N MET A 18 2.36 -19.56 6.20
CA MET A 18 3.29 -18.43 6.07
C MET A 18 3.48 -17.94 4.62
N SER A 19 2.41 -17.90 3.82
CA SER A 19 2.44 -17.56 2.41
C SER A 19 1.18 -16.78 2.03
N PRO A 20 1.31 -15.81 1.11
CA PRO A 20 0.17 -15.05 0.61
C PRO A 20 -0.98 -15.93 0.10
N ASP A 21 -2.22 -15.54 0.40
CA ASP A 21 -3.40 -16.24 -0.12
C ASP A 21 -3.52 -16.00 -1.63
N ARG A 22 -3.13 -17.01 -2.40
CA ARG A 22 -3.13 -16.97 -3.87
C ARG A 22 -4.54 -16.89 -4.45
N ALA A 23 -5.53 -17.46 -3.77
CA ALA A 23 -6.91 -17.43 -4.25
C ALA A 23 -7.49 -16.02 -4.11
N ILE A 24 -7.31 -15.39 -2.95
CA ILE A 24 -7.72 -14.00 -2.71
C ILE A 24 -6.94 -13.07 -3.65
N ARG A 25 -5.63 -13.25 -3.81
CA ARG A 25 -4.82 -12.48 -4.77
C ARG A 25 -5.37 -12.59 -6.19
N GLY A 26 -5.74 -13.79 -6.62
CA GLY A 26 -6.36 -14.02 -7.92
C GLY A 26 -7.67 -13.24 -8.07
N GLN A 27 -8.56 -13.33 -7.09
CA GLN A 27 -9.84 -12.61 -7.08
C GLN A 27 -9.66 -11.09 -7.15
N VAL A 28 -8.80 -10.53 -6.30
CA VAL A 28 -8.51 -9.09 -6.30
C VAL A 28 -7.94 -8.66 -7.66
N ASN A 29 -7.02 -9.44 -8.23
CA ASN A 29 -6.48 -9.13 -9.55
C ASN A 29 -7.52 -9.21 -10.67
N GLU A 30 -8.47 -10.14 -10.63
CA GLU A 30 -9.59 -10.16 -11.58
C GLU A 30 -10.47 -8.91 -11.44
N LEU A 31 -10.77 -8.48 -10.21
CA LEU A 31 -11.51 -7.23 -9.97
C LEU A 31 -10.74 -6.00 -10.49
N LEU A 32 -9.43 -5.98 -10.27
CA LEU A 32 -8.56 -4.91 -10.76
C LEU A 32 -8.47 -4.87 -12.29
N LYS A 33 -8.60 -5.99 -13.00
CA LYS A 33 -8.57 -6.03 -14.49
C LYS A 33 -9.70 -5.25 -15.15
N ALA A 34 -10.80 -4.98 -14.45
CA ALA A 34 -11.86 -4.11 -14.95
C ALA A 34 -11.40 -2.65 -15.12
N ARG A 35 -10.21 -2.31 -14.60
CA ARG A 35 -9.61 -0.97 -14.63
C ARG A 35 -8.40 -0.97 -15.59
N PRO A 36 -8.08 0.17 -16.22
CA PRO A 36 -6.92 0.26 -17.09
C PRO A 36 -5.63 -0.05 -16.32
N LEU A 37 -4.74 -0.84 -16.93
CA LEU A 37 -3.39 -1.02 -16.41
C LEU A 37 -2.55 0.20 -16.77
N LEU A 38 -2.29 1.05 -15.79
CA LEU A 38 -1.46 2.23 -15.96
C LEU A 38 0.02 1.87 -15.80
N THR A 39 0.88 2.49 -16.62
CA THR A 39 2.32 2.54 -16.34
C THR A 39 2.60 3.34 -15.06
N VAL A 40 3.80 3.26 -14.49
CA VAL A 40 4.13 4.01 -13.27
C VAL A 40 3.99 5.52 -13.45
N GLU A 41 4.37 6.07 -14.61
CA GLU A 41 4.21 7.49 -14.95
C GLU A 41 2.74 7.90 -15.12
N GLU A 42 1.91 7.01 -15.66
CA GLU A 42 0.46 7.25 -15.79
C GLU A 42 -0.24 7.14 -14.43
N TRP A 43 0.13 6.15 -13.62
CA TRP A 43 -0.38 5.96 -12.27
C TRP A 43 -0.05 7.17 -11.41
N ARG A 44 1.18 7.68 -11.44
CA ARG A 44 1.56 8.94 -10.79
C ARG A 44 0.73 10.12 -11.25
N ARG A 45 0.61 10.33 -12.57
CA ARG A 45 -0.11 11.50 -13.11
C ARG A 45 -1.60 11.47 -12.83
N ARG A 46 -2.24 10.29 -12.87
CA ARG A 46 -3.70 10.15 -12.72
C ARG A 46 -4.14 10.00 -11.27
N CYS A 47 -3.35 9.29 -10.46
CA CYS A 47 -3.73 8.93 -9.10
C CYS A 47 -3.04 9.79 -8.03
N TRP A 48 -1.86 10.32 -8.31
CA TRP A 48 -0.98 10.95 -7.31
C TRP A 48 -0.58 12.39 -7.67
N SER A 49 -1.45 13.07 -8.41
CA SER A 49 -1.34 14.49 -8.75
C SER A 49 -2.68 15.18 -8.50
N PRO A 50 -2.69 16.52 -8.31
CA PRO A 50 -3.94 17.28 -8.23
C PRO A 50 -4.83 17.06 -9.46
N PRO A 51 -6.17 17.01 -9.30
CA PRO A 51 -6.92 17.27 -8.07
C PRO A 51 -7.11 16.04 -7.16
N THR A 52 -6.59 14.86 -7.53
CA THR A 52 -6.83 13.61 -6.79
C THR A 52 -6.22 13.61 -5.39
N VAL A 53 -5.07 14.27 -5.24
CA VAL A 53 -4.39 14.55 -3.97
C VAL A 53 -4.04 16.04 -3.91
N SER A 54 -3.97 16.60 -2.71
CA SER A 54 -3.74 18.04 -2.52
C SER A 54 -2.38 18.50 -3.09
N GLU A 55 -1.35 17.68 -2.92
CA GLU A 55 -0.01 17.93 -3.43
C GLU A 55 0.47 16.76 -4.30
N PRO A 56 1.25 17.03 -5.35
CA PRO A 56 1.80 15.97 -6.18
C PRO A 56 2.81 15.13 -5.38
N ILE A 57 2.61 13.82 -5.38
CA ILE A 57 3.53 12.88 -4.72
C ILE A 57 4.83 12.76 -5.53
N SER A 58 5.95 12.63 -4.82
CA SER A 58 7.28 12.48 -5.39
C SER A 58 7.35 11.37 -6.48
N PRO A 59 8.00 11.63 -7.65
CA PRO A 59 8.27 10.60 -8.65
C PRO A 59 9.09 9.42 -8.11
N ALA A 60 9.97 9.66 -7.13
CA ALA A 60 10.78 8.61 -6.52
C ALA A 60 9.92 7.69 -5.64
N LEU A 61 9.07 8.28 -4.78
CA LEU A 61 8.16 7.51 -3.93
C LEU A 61 7.15 6.73 -4.76
N THR A 62 6.53 7.34 -5.76
CA THR A 62 5.56 6.65 -6.62
C THR A 62 6.19 5.47 -7.37
N ARG A 63 7.43 5.61 -7.85
CA ARG A 63 8.15 4.47 -8.47
C ARG A 63 8.49 3.37 -7.47
N PHE A 64 8.94 3.75 -6.29
CA PHE A 64 9.21 2.82 -5.20
C PHE A 64 7.94 2.02 -4.84
N LEU A 65 6.82 2.68 -4.57
CA LEU A 65 5.56 2.03 -4.19
C LEU A 65 4.96 1.19 -5.31
N TYR A 66 5.04 1.67 -6.56
CA TYR A 66 4.54 0.91 -7.70
C TYR A 66 5.21 -0.46 -7.80
N ARG A 67 6.52 -0.52 -7.53
CA ARG A 67 7.29 -1.77 -7.50
C ARG A 67 7.04 -2.56 -6.22
N GLN A 68 7.31 -1.97 -5.05
CA GLN A 68 7.33 -2.69 -3.78
C GLN A 68 5.96 -3.25 -3.40
N LEU A 69 4.90 -2.46 -3.54
CA LEU A 69 3.56 -2.98 -3.25
C LEU A 69 3.20 -4.12 -4.20
N GLY A 70 3.68 -4.09 -5.46
CA GLY A 70 3.50 -5.18 -6.41
C GLY A 70 4.26 -6.44 -6.02
N GLU A 71 5.50 -6.30 -5.53
CA GLU A 71 6.34 -7.40 -5.07
C GLU A 71 5.77 -8.04 -3.79
N TYR A 72 5.31 -7.24 -2.83
CA TYR A 72 4.72 -7.75 -1.59
C TYR A 72 3.41 -8.47 -1.84
N SER A 73 2.51 -7.85 -2.60
CA SER A 73 1.11 -8.27 -2.72
C SER A 73 0.82 -9.18 -3.92
N GLY A 74 1.69 -9.16 -4.95
CA GLY A 74 1.40 -9.74 -6.25
C GLY A 74 0.20 -9.11 -6.96
N LEU A 75 -0.27 -7.94 -6.52
CA LEU A 75 -1.38 -7.22 -7.14
C LEU A 75 -0.91 -6.41 -8.35
N ARG A 76 -1.85 -6.16 -9.26
CA ARG A 76 -1.67 -5.27 -10.41
C ARG A 76 -1.73 -3.81 -9.97
N ILE A 77 -0.64 -3.28 -9.39
CA ILE A 77 -0.62 -1.93 -8.80
C ILE A 77 -1.03 -0.83 -9.79
N GLY A 78 -0.68 -0.93 -11.07
CA GLY A 78 -1.14 0.02 -12.08
C GLY A 78 -2.65 0.09 -12.29
N CYS A 79 -3.42 -0.85 -11.75
CA CYS A 79 -4.89 -0.85 -11.77
C CYS A 79 -5.51 -0.30 -10.47
N THR A 80 -4.71 -0.03 -9.43
CA THR A 80 -5.24 0.49 -8.15
C THR A 80 -5.57 1.97 -8.25
N ARG A 81 -6.39 2.43 -7.31
CA ARG A 81 -6.84 3.81 -7.17
C ARG A 81 -6.56 4.29 -5.75
N PRO A 82 -6.37 5.59 -5.52
CA PRO A 82 -6.15 6.14 -4.18
C PRO A 82 -7.26 5.80 -3.19
N SER A 83 -8.51 5.73 -3.67
CA SER A 83 -9.69 5.41 -2.87
C SER A 83 -9.83 3.93 -2.51
N ASP A 84 -9.01 3.04 -3.06
CA ASP A 84 -9.12 1.61 -2.75
C ASP A 84 -8.79 1.39 -1.27
N ARG A 85 -9.69 0.74 -0.55
CA ARG A 85 -9.48 0.40 0.85
C ARG A 85 -8.55 -0.79 0.98
N LEU A 86 -7.50 -0.63 1.80
CA LEU A 86 -6.46 -1.65 1.97
C LEU A 86 -7.06 -2.97 2.46
N LEU A 87 -7.99 -2.93 3.41
CA LEU A 87 -8.58 -4.14 3.99
C LEU A 87 -9.73 -4.70 3.14
N GLU A 88 -10.68 -3.85 2.76
CA GLU A 88 -11.94 -4.32 2.18
C GLU A 88 -11.89 -4.51 0.67
N ASP A 89 -11.16 -3.66 -0.05
CA ASP A 89 -11.15 -3.71 -1.52
C ASP A 89 -9.93 -4.48 -2.04
N LEU A 90 -8.78 -4.32 -1.39
CA LEU A 90 -7.52 -4.95 -1.81
C LEU A 90 -7.18 -6.21 -1.02
N HIS A 91 -7.82 -6.44 0.13
CA HIS A 91 -7.47 -7.51 1.06
C HIS A 91 -5.96 -7.55 1.35
N PHE A 92 -5.34 -6.39 1.46
CA PHE A 92 -3.89 -6.18 1.38
C PHE A 92 -3.11 -7.08 2.34
N PRO A 93 -3.49 -7.22 3.64
CA PRO A 93 -2.78 -8.12 4.56
C PRO A 93 -2.88 -9.61 4.21
N LEU A 94 -3.89 -10.04 3.43
CA LEU A 94 -4.08 -11.44 3.04
C LEU A 94 -3.31 -11.78 1.75
N VAL A 95 -3.14 -10.80 0.87
CA VAL A 95 -2.42 -10.97 -0.40
C VAL A 95 -0.92 -10.64 -0.28
N CYS A 96 -0.52 -9.94 0.77
CA CYS A 96 0.86 -9.69 1.14
C CYS A 96 1.45 -10.80 2.02
N TRP A 97 2.78 -10.79 2.16
CA TRP A 97 3.43 -11.52 3.24
C TRP A 97 3.05 -10.90 4.59
N PHE A 98 2.96 -11.73 5.63
CA PHE A 98 2.52 -11.30 6.96
C PHE A 98 3.35 -10.15 7.54
N ASP A 99 4.63 -10.09 7.18
CA ASP A 99 5.61 -9.10 7.63
C ASP A 99 5.75 -7.89 6.68
N TRP A 100 4.85 -7.71 5.71
CA TRP A 100 4.96 -6.62 4.72
C TRP A 100 5.14 -5.24 5.36
N GLY A 101 4.48 -5.00 6.49
CA GLY A 101 4.58 -3.73 7.20
C GLY A 101 5.95 -3.52 7.85
N LEU A 102 6.66 -4.59 8.23
CA LEU A 102 8.04 -4.53 8.71
C LEU A 102 9.00 -4.33 7.54
N VAL A 103 8.86 -5.13 6.49
CA VAL A 103 9.69 -5.07 5.28
C VAL A 103 9.57 -3.70 4.60
N LEU A 104 8.36 -3.12 4.56
CA LEU A 104 8.15 -1.77 4.02
C LEU A 104 8.96 -0.73 4.78
N ARG A 105 9.08 -0.81 6.11
CA ARG A 105 9.86 0.15 6.91
C ARG A 105 11.34 0.04 6.56
N GLU A 106 11.86 -1.18 6.49
CA GLU A 106 13.25 -1.44 6.12
C GLU A 106 13.55 -0.94 4.71
N ASP A 107 12.66 -1.21 3.75
CA ASP A 107 12.81 -0.78 2.37
C ASP A 107 12.68 0.74 2.21
N VAL A 108 11.81 1.39 2.98
CA VAL A 108 11.68 2.86 3.01
C VAL A 108 12.95 3.48 3.58
N ASN A 109 13.48 2.94 4.68
CA ASN A 109 14.75 3.41 5.25
C ASN A 109 15.90 3.23 4.26
N ALA A 110 16.00 2.07 3.62
CA ALA A 110 17.02 1.80 2.62
C ALA A 110 16.91 2.73 1.39
N ALA A 111 15.70 3.06 0.95
CA ALA A 111 15.49 3.86 -0.26
C ALA A 111 15.55 5.36 -0.03
N PHE A 112 15.13 5.85 1.15
CA PHE A 112 14.96 7.27 1.43
C PHE A 112 15.75 7.77 2.66
N GLY A 113 16.39 6.88 3.42
CA GLY A 113 17.19 7.22 4.60
C GLY A 113 16.34 7.69 5.79
N ILE A 114 15.07 7.30 5.84
CA ILE A 114 14.13 7.70 6.91
C ILE A 114 13.72 6.49 7.73
N ASP A 115 13.73 6.64 9.05
CA ASP A 115 13.21 5.64 9.97
C ASP A 115 11.76 5.99 10.36
N ILE A 116 10.83 5.14 9.96
CA ILE A 116 9.39 5.27 10.26
C ILE A 116 8.92 4.19 11.25
N THR A 117 9.84 3.49 11.92
CA THR A 117 9.52 2.33 12.76
C THR A 117 8.56 2.67 13.90
N ASP A 118 8.74 3.82 14.54
CA ASP A 118 7.94 4.25 15.68
C ASP A 118 6.60 4.88 15.29
N SER A 119 6.51 5.44 14.08
CA SER A 119 5.33 6.18 13.60
C SER A 119 4.41 5.36 12.68
N PHE A 120 4.91 4.28 12.08
CA PHE A 120 4.13 3.46 11.16
C PHE A 120 3.24 2.44 11.90
N ASP A 121 1.93 2.62 11.79
CA ASP A 121 0.92 1.63 12.20
C ASP A 121 -0.02 1.34 11.03
N GLU A 122 0.04 0.11 10.51
CA GLU A 122 -0.77 -0.36 9.38
C GLU A 122 -2.28 -0.20 9.60
N ARG A 123 -2.74 -0.16 10.86
CA ARG A 123 -4.16 -0.02 11.21
C ARG A 123 -4.69 1.40 11.01
N ASN A 124 -3.81 2.39 10.86
CA ASN A 124 -4.19 3.79 10.68
C ASN A 124 -4.52 4.14 9.23
N TYR A 125 -4.24 3.25 8.27
CA TYR A 125 -4.45 3.51 6.85
C TYR A 125 -5.68 2.75 6.36
N VAL A 126 -6.74 3.48 6.04
CA VAL A 126 -7.98 2.88 5.51
C VAL A 126 -7.83 2.65 4.01
N THR A 127 -7.28 3.64 3.31
CA THR A 127 -7.13 3.66 1.86
C THR A 127 -5.68 3.64 1.43
N LEU A 128 -5.46 3.30 0.15
CA LEU A 128 -4.14 3.43 -0.46
C LEU A 128 -3.63 4.87 -0.43
N ALA A 129 -4.53 5.86 -0.54
CA ALA A 129 -4.18 7.26 -0.40
C ALA A 129 -3.58 7.59 0.97
N ASP A 130 -4.19 7.11 2.05
CA ASP A 130 -3.72 7.37 3.42
C ASP A 130 -2.28 6.89 3.59
N LEU A 131 -1.97 5.69 3.09
CA LEU A 131 -0.62 5.13 3.13
C LEU A 131 0.38 5.94 2.30
N VAL A 132 0.03 6.28 1.05
CA VAL A 132 0.94 7.00 0.16
C VAL A 132 1.21 8.42 0.65
N ILE A 133 0.17 9.13 1.11
CA ILE A 133 0.29 10.49 1.64
C ILE A 133 1.14 10.48 2.91
N TYR A 134 0.89 9.54 3.83
CA TYR A 134 1.71 9.39 5.04
C TYR A 134 3.21 9.24 4.69
N LEU A 135 3.54 8.35 3.75
CA LEU A 135 4.93 8.13 3.36
C LEU A 135 5.56 9.36 2.71
N ASP A 136 4.80 10.08 1.87
CA ASP A 136 5.28 11.31 1.25
C ASP A 136 5.53 12.41 2.29
N ASP A 137 4.63 12.54 3.29
CA ASP A 137 4.78 13.49 4.40
C ASP A 137 6.00 13.15 5.27
N GLN A 138 6.22 11.88 5.59
CA GLN A 138 7.42 11.45 6.33
C GLN A 138 8.70 11.75 5.54
N ILE A 139 8.73 11.47 4.23
CA ILE A 139 9.89 11.77 3.38
C ILE A 139 10.13 13.28 3.29
N LYS A 140 9.08 14.09 3.14
CA LYS A 140 9.19 15.56 3.10
C LYS A 140 9.71 16.12 4.43
N ALA A 141 9.21 15.63 5.56
CA ALA A 141 9.61 16.11 6.88
C ALA A 141 11.09 15.82 7.21
N HIS A 142 11.63 14.71 6.71
CA HIS A 142 13.01 14.29 6.97
C HIS A 142 14.00 14.70 5.87
N ARG A 143 13.51 15.25 4.75
CA ARG A 143 14.37 15.83 3.73
C ARG A 143 14.86 17.20 4.22
N PRO A 144 16.18 17.45 4.31
CA PRO A 144 16.65 18.79 4.62
C PRO A 144 16.15 19.77 3.55
N PRO A 145 15.80 21.01 3.92
CA PRO A 145 15.49 22.04 2.94
C PRO A 145 16.68 22.14 2.00
N SER A 146 16.43 21.94 0.71
CA SER A 146 17.47 22.04 -0.31
C SER A 146 17.99 23.48 -0.26
N ALA A 147 19.27 23.62 0.09
CA ALA A 147 19.98 24.90 0.09
C ALA A 147 20.10 25.47 -1.33
#